data_AF-A0A077ZUC3-F1
#
_entry.id   AF-A0A077ZUC3-F1
#
_cell.length_a   1.000
_cell.length_b   1.000
_cell.length_c   1.000
_cell.angle_alpha   90.00
_cell.angle_beta   90.00
_cell.angle_gamma   90.00
#
_symmetry.space_group_name_H-M   'P 1'
#
loop_
_entity.id
_entity.type
_entity.pdbx_description
1 polymer ?
#
loop_
_entity_poly.entity_id
_entity_poly.type
_entity_poly.pdbx_seq_one_letter_code
_entity_poly.pdbx_strand_id
1 'polypeptide(L)'
;MRTPCSSRIDFETIRNSSGVGELIKDLDVNQDITLSLFVMHQLILGTESDIYNPISVSTPADLPFQWSDDEIDFIKDIQTIALIRKMRDQNTKEAHEVYDIVLQHNYVDKFCSGDQTKENFVTQYLDAWQISQTRLIQQEFNLKYYTMAPMIESINHTQGKHSICQVVDSEGNVLTENNIGNLNCYCIPGFEAVNGAYFPPSAEELETIITEVPIEMVKDSTSYFEPPEGSFFQLVSAYDLEEGEQIPFNYGHMTNRYHFINYGFFLRNNDYDCFSIKLKVSEKERFIILHKNNKNDKFLASCKQVLNDAGLTTCTYALVCQFAIDLIKQQYILDFGSSLDDAEERIEEFENNRKRLAYEFRTEQRQIYSQHVVELQKLIVSKNNTLFQ
;
A
#
# COMPACT_ATOMS: atom_id res chain seq x y z
N MET A 1 9.49 23.05 -1.77
CA MET A 1 10.59 22.65 -0.86
C MET A 1 11.76 22.12 -1.67
N ARG A 2 13.02 22.35 -1.26
CA ARG A 2 14.21 21.79 -1.92
C ARG A 2 15.19 21.23 -0.88
N THR A 3 15.77 20.05 -1.15
CA THR A 3 16.87 19.48 -0.35
C THR A 3 17.97 18.95 -1.29
N PRO A 4 19.26 19.06 -0.96
CA PRO A 4 20.34 18.53 -1.79
C PRO A 4 20.20 17.02 -2.00
N CYS A 5 20.40 16.52 -3.22
CA CYS A 5 20.41 15.07 -3.47
C CYS A 5 21.60 14.37 -2.78
N SER A 6 22.60 15.12 -2.32
CA SER A 6 23.70 14.59 -1.50
C SER A 6 23.27 14.22 -0.08
N SER A 7 22.08 14.62 0.39
CA SER A 7 21.54 14.20 1.69
C SER A 7 20.79 12.87 1.64
N ARG A 8 20.82 12.18 0.50
CA ARG A 8 20.09 10.93 0.30
C ARG A 8 20.73 9.78 1.07
N ILE A 9 19.89 8.94 1.65
CA ILE A 9 20.27 7.72 2.34
C ILE A 9 19.76 6.58 1.47
N ASP A 10 20.66 5.92 0.75
CA ASP A 10 20.31 4.84 -0.17
C ASP A 10 21.37 3.72 -0.15
N PHE A 11 21.06 2.63 -0.85
CA PHE A 11 21.93 1.46 -0.93
C PHE A 11 23.38 1.78 -1.33
N GLU A 12 23.57 2.66 -2.30
CA GLU A 12 24.90 2.97 -2.83
C GLU A 12 25.66 3.93 -1.92
N THR A 13 25.00 4.99 -1.44
CA THR A 13 25.64 5.99 -0.56
C THR A 13 26.08 5.36 0.76
N ILE A 14 25.27 4.46 1.32
CA ILE A 14 25.62 3.72 2.54
C ILE A 14 26.83 2.81 2.30
N ARG A 15 26.81 1.96 1.27
CA ARG A 15 27.88 0.95 1.04
C ARG A 15 29.21 1.56 0.60
N ASN A 16 29.21 2.79 0.11
CA ASN A 16 30.40 3.55 -0.24
C ASN A 16 30.89 4.47 0.89
N SER A 17 30.16 4.53 2.01
CA SER A 17 30.58 5.29 3.20
C SER A 17 31.60 4.51 4.04
N SER A 18 32.43 5.23 4.79
CA SER A 18 33.35 4.64 5.77
C SER A 18 32.62 4.11 7.01
N GLY A 19 33.26 3.26 7.80
CA GLY A 19 32.70 2.77 9.07
C GLY A 19 31.64 1.70 8.83
N VAL A 20 30.39 1.96 9.24
CA VAL A 20 29.31 0.96 9.11
C VAL A 20 29.04 0.56 7.65
N GLY A 21 29.30 1.46 6.69
CA GLY A 21 29.17 1.17 5.26
C GLY A 21 30.06 0.01 4.80
N GLU A 22 31.30 -0.08 5.31
CA GLU A 22 32.22 -1.18 5.01
C GLU A 22 31.72 -2.50 5.60
N LEU A 23 31.15 -2.46 6.81
CA LEU A 23 30.57 -3.65 7.46
C LEU A 23 29.36 -4.16 6.67
N ILE A 24 28.41 -3.28 6.33
CA ILE A 24 27.23 -3.64 5.54
C ILE A 24 27.64 -4.14 4.15
N LYS A 25 28.72 -3.58 3.59
CA LYS A 25 29.27 -4.04 2.31
C LYS A 25 29.75 -5.48 2.38
N ASP A 26 30.46 -5.84 3.44
CA ASP A 26 30.98 -7.20 3.69
C ASP A 26 29.87 -8.24 3.85
N LEU A 27 28.71 -7.85 4.40
CA LEU A 27 27.56 -8.75 4.54
C LEU A 27 26.90 -9.14 3.21
N ASP A 28 27.20 -8.44 2.10
CA ASP A 28 26.64 -8.68 0.75
C ASP A 28 25.09 -8.78 0.70
N VAL A 29 24.42 -7.91 1.46
CA VAL A 29 22.96 -7.88 1.60
C VAL A 29 22.30 -6.96 0.57
N ASN A 30 20.99 -7.16 0.33
CA ASN A 30 20.18 -6.37 -0.60
C ASN A 30 19.89 -4.94 -0.07
N GLN A 31 19.11 -4.15 -0.82
CA GLN A 31 18.81 -2.75 -0.50
C GLN A 31 17.97 -2.58 0.77
N ASP A 32 16.94 -3.41 0.95
CA ASP A 32 16.07 -3.39 2.13
C ASP A 32 16.83 -3.63 3.42
N ILE A 33 17.67 -4.67 3.42
CA ILE A 33 18.49 -5.04 4.56
C ILE A 33 19.58 -3.97 4.79
N THR A 34 20.17 -3.41 3.72
CA THR A 34 21.17 -2.33 3.82
C THR A 34 20.60 -1.12 4.55
N LEU A 35 19.41 -0.65 4.16
CA LEU A 35 18.75 0.48 4.80
C LEU A 35 18.38 0.19 6.26
N SER A 36 17.80 -0.99 6.53
CA SER A 36 17.39 -1.40 7.86
C SER A 36 18.59 -1.49 8.82
N LEU A 37 19.68 -2.15 8.42
CA LEU A 37 20.92 -2.24 9.21
C LEU A 37 21.58 -0.88 9.42
N PHE A 38 21.55 -0.01 8.40
CA PHE A 38 22.04 1.36 8.55
C PHE A 38 21.24 2.12 9.60
N VAL A 39 19.90 2.11 9.53
CA VAL A 39 19.03 2.76 10.53
C VAL A 39 19.27 2.20 11.93
N MET A 40 19.39 0.87 12.10
CA MET A 40 19.74 0.27 13.40
C MET A 40 21.06 0.82 13.95
N HIS A 41 22.09 0.92 13.11
CA HIS A 41 23.38 1.47 13.54
C HIS A 41 23.28 2.95 13.93
N GLN A 42 22.55 3.75 13.15
CA GLN A 42 22.37 5.18 13.44
C GLN A 42 21.59 5.39 14.75
N LEU A 43 20.64 4.51 15.07
CA LEU A 43 19.96 4.51 16.37
C LEU A 43 20.92 4.21 17.54
N ILE A 44 21.88 3.31 17.36
CA ILE A 44 22.92 2.99 18.37
C ILE A 44 23.83 4.19 18.64
N LEU A 45 24.25 4.90 17.58
CA LEU A 45 25.09 6.09 17.72
C LEU A 45 24.38 7.23 18.49
N GLY A 46 23.04 7.25 18.47
CA GLY A 46 22.27 8.30 19.13
C GLY A 46 22.68 9.68 18.62
N THR A 47 23.01 10.59 19.54
CA THR A 47 23.38 11.98 19.20
C THR A 47 24.67 12.10 18.36
N GLU A 48 25.45 11.02 18.23
CA GLU A 48 26.65 10.99 17.38
C GLU A 48 26.32 10.69 15.91
N SER A 49 25.08 10.30 15.60
CA SER A 49 24.62 10.07 14.23
C SER A 49 24.43 11.38 13.46
N ASP A 50 24.96 11.45 12.23
CA ASP A 50 24.70 12.55 11.30
C ASP A 50 23.22 12.68 10.90
N ILE A 51 22.44 11.62 11.10
CA ILE A 51 21.00 11.58 10.84
C ILE A 51 20.18 11.46 12.13
N TYR A 52 20.80 11.76 13.29
CA TYR A 52 20.12 11.75 14.58
C TYR A 52 18.85 12.58 14.58
N ASN A 53 18.92 13.82 14.08
CA ASN A 53 17.77 14.72 14.09
C ASN A 53 16.62 14.17 13.23
N PRO A 54 16.81 13.81 11.94
CA PRO A 54 15.80 13.13 11.15
C PRO A 54 15.20 11.88 11.81
N ILE A 55 16.02 11.00 12.38
CA ILE A 55 15.54 9.77 13.03
C ILE A 55 14.76 10.08 14.31
N SER A 56 15.23 11.04 15.12
CA SER A 56 14.61 11.35 16.42
C SER A 56 13.20 11.93 16.31
N VAL A 57 12.86 12.52 15.16
CA VAL A 57 11.51 13.01 14.85
C VAL A 57 10.72 12.04 13.97
N SER A 58 11.33 10.93 13.56
CA SER A 58 10.67 9.89 12.79
C SER A 58 9.92 8.96 13.71
N THR A 59 8.61 9.16 13.82
CA THR A 59 7.74 8.17 14.45
C THR A 59 7.61 6.97 13.51
N PRO A 60 7.87 5.73 13.96
CA PRO A 60 7.54 4.53 13.21
C PRO A 60 6.03 4.49 12.95
N ALA A 61 5.62 4.08 11.74
CA ALA A 61 4.20 3.89 11.45
C ALA A 61 3.63 2.75 12.33
N ASP A 62 2.38 2.82 12.78
CA ASP A 62 1.79 1.72 13.56
C ASP A 62 1.28 0.61 12.62
N LEU A 63 2.21 -0.15 12.02
CA LEU A 63 1.86 -1.13 10.98
C LEU A 63 1.17 -2.38 11.56
N PRO A 64 0.07 -2.87 10.93
CA PRO A 64 -0.69 -3.99 11.45
C PRO A 64 0.09 -5.30 11.65
N PHE A 65 1.17 -5.53 10.90
CA PHE A 65 1.95 -6.76 11.07
C PHE A 65 2.60 -6.88 12.46
N GLN A 66 2.79 -5.76 13.17
CA GLN A 66 3.33 -5.72 14.54
C GLN A 66 2.25 -5.74 15.63
N TRP A 67 0.97 -5.79 15.26
CA TRP A 67 -0.15 -5.81 16.22
C TRP A 67 -0.27 -7.17 16.93
N SER A 68 -1.04 -7.26 18.01
CA SER A 68 -1.36 -8.58 18.57
C SER A 68 -2.32 -9.36 17.66
N ASP A 69 -2.41 -10.69 17.83
CA ASP A 69 -3.38 -11.49 17.08
C ASP A 69 -4.82 -11.07 17.37
N ASP A 70 -5.12 -10.72 18.63
CA ASP A 70 -6.43 -10.20 19.04
C ASP A 70 -6.76 -8.86 18.34
N GLU A 71 -5.76 -8.01 18.10
CA GLU A 71 -5.93 -6.74 17.37
C GLU A 71 -6.16 -6.99 15.88
N ILE A 72 -5.45 -7.95 15.29
CA ILE A 72 -5.61 -8.33 13.87
C ILE A 72 -6.97 -8.99 13.64
N ASP A 73 -7.36 -9.96 14.46
CA ASP A 73 -8.62 -10.68 14.28
C ASP A 73 -9.84 -9.75 14.44
N PHE A 74 -9.67 -8.61 15.13
CA PHE A 74 -10.70 -7.58 15.25
C PHE A 74 -11.04 -6.87 13.92
N ILE A 75 -10.13 -6.91 12.93
CA ILE A 75 -10.33 -6.35 11.58
C ILE A 75 -11.48 -7.05 10.86
N LYS A 76 -11.65 -8.36 11.08
CA LYS A 76 -12.63 -9.27 10.45
C LYS A 76 -12.55 -9.43 8.93
N ASP A 77 -11.94 -8.51 8.19
CA ASP A 77 -11.63 -8.70 6.76
C ASP A 77 -10.58 -9.81 6.59
N ILE A 78 -11.03 -10.98 6.13
CA ILE A 78 -10.22 -12.19 6.00
C ILE A 78 -9.05 -11.99 5.03
N GLN A 79 -9.25 -11.25 3.94
CA GLN A 79 -8.21 -11.00 2.96
C GLN A 79 -7.11 -10.12 3.56
N THR A 80 -7.52 -9.02 4.20
CA THR A 80 -6.60 -8.09 4.87
C THR A 80 -5.82 -8.82 5.99
N ILE A 81 -6.50 -9.61 6.82
CA ILE A 81 -5.86 -10.40 7.89
C ILE A 81 -4.81 -11.38 7.32
N ALA A 82 -5.14 -12.07 6.24
CA ALA A 82 -4.22 -13.01 5.60
C ALA A 82 -2.93 -12.33 5.11
N LEU A 83 -3.05 -11.14 4.53
CA LEU A 83 -1.90 -10.36 4.06
C LEU A 83 -1.03 -9.85 5.21
N ILE A 84 -1.65 -9.36 6.28
CA ILE A 84 -0.93 -8.88 7.46
C ILE A 84 -0.12 -10.03 8.08
N ARG A 85 -0.72 -11.21 8.20
CA ARG A 85 -0.03 -12.41 8.71
C ARG A 85 1.10 -12.85 7.79
N LYS A 86 0.89 -12.85 6.47
CA LYS A 86 1.93 -13.15 5.49
C LYS A 86 3.12 -12.18 5.60
N MET A 87 2.84 -10.88 5.73
CA MET A 87 3.85 -9.84 5.92
C MET A 87 4.64 -10.07 7.20
N ARG A 88 3.96 -10.37 8.32
CA ARG A 88 4.60 -10.71 9.59
C ARG A 88 5.53 -11.91 9.45
N ASP A 89 5.05 -13.00 8.89
CA ASP A 89 5.82 -14.24 8.77
C ASP A 89 7.06 -14.04 7.88
N GLN A 90 6.90 -13.35 6.76
CA GLN A 90 8.00 -13.04 5.85
C GLN A 90 9.06 -12.15 6.50
N ASN A 91 8.65 -11.05 7.13
CA ASN A 91 9.59 -10.09 7.74
C ASN A 91 10.28 -10.68 8.98
N THR A 92 9.57 -11.51 9.76
CA THR A 92 10.19 -12.21 10.91
C THR A 92 11.21 -13.22 10.45
N LYS A 93 10.90 -13.99 9.39
CA LYS A 93 11.85 -14.92 8.78
C LYS A 93 13.09 -14.20 8.26
N GLU A 94 12.91 -13.12 7.52
CA GLU A 94 14.02 -12.29 7.03
C GLU A 94 14.88 -11.76 8.17
N ALA A 95 14.27 -11.22 9.23
CA ALA A 95 14.98 -10.71 10.41
C ALA A 95 15.86 -11.79 11.08
N HIS A 96 15.37 -13.03 11.15
CA HIS A 96 16.15 -14.16 11.64
C HIS A 96 17.33 -14.51 10.73
N GLU A 97 17.14 -14.50 9.41
CA GLU A 97 18.20 -14.75 8.43
C GLU A 97 19.27 -13.65 8.49
N VAL A 98 18.86 -12.39 8.62
CA VAL A 98 19.78 -11.25 8.79
C VAL A 98 20.58 -11.36 10.08
N TYR A 99 19.95 -11.73 11.20
CA TYR A 99 20.68 -11.98 12.45
C TYR A 99 21.77 -13.06 12.27
N ASP A 100 21.43 -14.17 11.61
CA ASP A 100 22.37 -15.27 11.41
C ASP A 100 23.56 -14.84 10.53
N ILE A 101 23.32 -14.00 9.51
CA ILE A 101 24.37 -13.39 8.67
C ILE A 101 25.27 -12.45 9.49
N VAL A 102 24.68 -11.54 10.29
CA VAL A 102 25.41 -10.58 11.13
C VAL A 102 26.22 -11.29 12.21
N LEU A 103 25.68 -12.36 12.79
CA LEU A 103 26.35 -13.18 13.79
C LEU A 103 27.59 -13.89 13.22
N GLN A 104 27.50 -14.44 12.00
CA GLN A 104 28.63 -15.10 11.34
C GLN A 104 29.84 -14.17 11.14
N HIS A 105 29.58 -12.88 10.95
CA HIS A 105 30.61 -11.84 10.80
C HIS A 105 31.08 -11.23 12.14
N ASN A 106 30.47 -11.65 13.26
CA ASN A 106 30.70 -11.07 14.59
C ASN A 106 30.36 -9.57 14.67
N TYR A 107 29.31 -9.13 13.98
CA TYR A 107 28.90 -7.71 13.93
C TYR A 107 27.64 -7.40 14.76
N VAL A 108 27.16 -8.32 15.61
CA VAL A 108 25.92 -8.11 16.39
C VAL A 108 25.98 -6.84 17.24
N ASP A 109 27.14 -6.53 17.83
CA ASP A 109 27.36 -5.33 18.64
C ASP A 109 27.28 -4.02 17.84
N LYS A 110 27.36 -4.09 16.51
CA LYS A 110 27.28 -2.94 15.60
C LYS A 110 25.85 -2.59 15.21
N PHE A 111 24.93 -3.54 15.35
CA PHE A 111 23.56 -3.42 14.88
C PHE A 111 22.52 -3.71 15.98
N CYS A 112 22.92 -4.16 17.16
CA CYS A 112 22.02 -4.42 18.28
C CYS A 112 22.42 -3.61 19.51
N SER A 113 21.54 -2.73 19.97
CA SER A 113 21.71 -2.02 21.25
C SER A 113 21.29 -2.92 22.43
N GLY A 114 21.99 -2.80 23.56
CA GLY A 114 21.65 -3.55 24.79
C GLY A 114 22.04 -5.03 24.72
N ASP A 115 21.12 -5.92 25.10
CA ASP A 115 21.37 -7.36 25.16
C ASP A 115 21.51 -7.95 23.75
N GLN A 116 22.62 -8.62 23.47
CA GLN A 116 22.95 -9.15 22.13
C GLN A 116 22.25 -10.49 21.83
N THR A 117 20.98 -10.62 22.22
CA THR A 117 20.15 -11.80 21.94
C THR A 117 19.53 -11.72 20.55
N LYS A 118 19.14 -12.88 20.00
CA LYS A 118 18.45 -12.96 18.71
C LYS A 118 17.11 -12.24 18.76
N GLU A 119 16.38 -12.38 19.86
CA GLU A 119 15.07 -11.77 20.08
C GLU A 119 15.14 -10.24 20.09
N ASN A 120 16.14 -9.67 20.76
CA ASN A 120 16.34 -8.22 20.80
C ASN A 120 16.75 -7.67 19.43
N PHE A 121 17.66 -8.36 18.73
CA PHE A 121 18.05 -7.99 17.38
C PHE A 121 16.85 -7.98 16.41
N VAL A 122 16.05 -9.04 16.42
CA VAL A 122 14.88 -9.18 15.54
C VAL A 122 13.87 -8.06 15.79
N THR A 123 13.62 -7.73 17.06
CA THR A 123 12.73 -6.62 17.42
C THR A 123 13.25 -5.30 16.84
N GLN A 124 14.53 -4.96 17.09
CA GLN A 124 15.13 -3.72 16.57
C GLN A 124 15.20 -3.68 15.04
N TYR A 125 15.38 -4.84 14.39
CA TYR A 125 15.39 -4.94 12.93
C TYR A 125 14.02 -4.63 12.35
N LEU A 126 12.94 -5.19 12.91
CA LEU A 126 11.57 -4.94 12.43
C LEU A 126 11.16 -3.48 12.60
N ASP A 127 11.61 -2.82 13.68
CA ASP A 127 11.39 -1.39 13.90
C ASP A 127 12.15 -0.53 12.87
N ALA A 128 13.42 -0.83 12.62
CA ALA A 128 14.22 -0.15 11.61
C ALA A 128 13.70 -0.37 10.19
N TRP A 129 13.28 -1.60 9.89
CA TRP A 129 12.65 -1.98 8.63
C TRP A 129 11.40 -1.13 8.39
N GLN A 130 10.50 -1.04 9.38
CA GLN A 130 9.29 -0.21 9.29
C GLN A 130 9.59 1.26 9.04
N ILE A 131 10.62 1.82 9.69
CA ILE A 131 11.05 3.21 9.45
C ILE A 131 11.48 3.37 7.98
N SER A 132 12.32 2.46 7.47
CA SER A 132 12.85 2.56 6.11
C SER A 132 11.74 2.44 5.05
N GLN A 133 10.88 1.44 5.17
CA GLN A 133 9.89 1.09 4.14
C GLN A 133 8.74 2.10 4.04
N THR A 134 8.37 2.76 5.14
CA THR A 134 7.28 3.74 5.13
C THR A 134 7.70 5.13 4.69
N ARG A 135 9.00 5.32 4.37
CA ARG A 135 9.62 6.62 4.10
C ARG A 135 10.41 6.67 2.79
N LEU A 136 10.39 5.60 2.00
CA LEU A 136 11.04 5.59 0.70
C LEU A 136 10.44 6.66 -0.22
N ILE A 137 11.31 7.35 -0.95
CA ILE A 137 10.95 8.35 -1.97
C ILE A 137 11.31 7.87 -3.39
N GLN A 138 11.59 6.56 -3.53
CA GLN A 138 12.16 6.01 -4.75
C GLN A 138 11.24 6.22 -5.96
N GLN A 139 9.97 5.83 -5.83
CA GLN A 139 9.03 5.89 -6.94
C GLN A 139 8.67 7.35 -7.26
N GLU A 140 8.61 8.18 -6.23
CA GLU A 140 8.27 9.59 -6.32
C GLU A 140 9.29 10.38 -7.11
N PHE A 141 10.56 9.99 -7.09
CA PHE A 141 11.62 10.66 -7.84
C PHE A 141 12.26 9.78 -8.91
N ASN A 142 11.70 8.61 -9.22
CA ASN A 142 12.23 7.66 -10.21
C ASN A 142 13.68 7.24 -9.94
N LEU A 143 14.01 6.93 -8.69
CA LEU A 143 15.38 6.65 -8.24
C LEU A 143 15.76 5.18 -8.42
N LYS A 144 17.02 4.94 -8.79
CA LYS A 144 17.58 3.59 -8.96
C LYS A 144 17.60 2.77 -7.68
N TYR A 145 17.76 3.41 -6.53
CA TYR A 145 17.88 2.76 -5.25
C TYR A 145 16.74 3.16 -4.33
N TYR A 146 16.37 2.25 -3.42
CA TYR A 146 15.51 2.58 -2.28
C TYR A 146 16.19 3.70 -1.51
N THR A 147 15.53 4.85 -1.48
CA THR A 147 16.11 6.11 -1.03
C THR A 147 15.21 6.74 0.02
N MET A 148 15.81 7.08 1.14
CA MET A 148 15.27 7.99 2.15
C MET A 148 15.87 9.39 1.94
N ALA A 149 15.05 10.42 2.10
CA ALA A 149 15.47 11.80 1.95
C ALA A 149 14.85 12.63 3.08
N PRO A 150 15.64 12.98 4.11
CA PRO A 150 15.17 13.80 5.21
C PRO A 150 14.46 15.07 4.72
N MET A 151 13.43 15.49 5.45
CA MET A 151 12.44 16.52 5.08
C MET A 151 11.43 16.10 4.00
N ILE A 152 11.85 15.52 2.86
CA ILE A 152 10.92 15.11 1.81
C ILE A 152 10.01 13.97 2.29
N GLU A 153 10.59 12.97 2.93
CA GLU A 153 9.85 11.79 3.45
C GLU A 153 8.89 12.11 4.61
N SER A 154 8.89 13.34 5.13
CA SER A 154 8.06 13.75 6.27
C SER A 154 6.67 14.26 5.87
N ILE A 155 6.38 14.31 4.57
CA ILE A 155 5.15 14.90 4.05
C ILE A 155 4.06 13.85 4.03
N ASN A 156 2.98 14.12 4.75
CA ASN A 156 1.88 13.15 4.81
C ASN A 156 1.07 13.10 3.52
N HIS A 157 0.44 11.95 3.34
CA HIS A 157 -0.53 11.71 2.31
C HIS A 157 -1.78 12.62 2.40
N THR A 158 -2.29 13.09 1.26
CA THR A 158 -3.55 13.83 1.13
C THR A 158 -4.35 13.35 -0.08
N GLN A 159 -5.67 13.23 0.08
CA GLN A 159 -6.58 12.88 -1.02
C GLN A 159 -6.73 14.04 -2.02
N GLY A 160 -6.69 13.74 -3.31
CA GLY A 160 -7.13 14.62 -4.41
C GLY A 160 -6.20 15.78 -4.79
N LYS A 161 -5.38 16.29 -3.87
CA LYS A 161 -4.32 17.26 -4.17
C LYS A 161 -2.97 16.54 -4.25
N HIS A 162 -2.17 16.85 -5.26
CA HIS A 162 -0.84 16.28 -5.47
C HIS A 162 0.22 17.37 -5.48
N SER A 163 1.43 16.97 -5.13
CA SER A 163 2.64 17.72 -5.41
C SER A 163 3.40 17.06 -6.55
N ILE A 164 4.19 17.84 -7.26
CA ILE A 164 5.10 17.41 -8.31
C ILE A 164 6.46 17.18 -7.68
N CYS A 165 7.01 15.98 -7.88
CA CYS A 165 8.33 15.57 -7.42
C CYS A 165 9.34 15.75 -8.56
N GLN A 166 10.37 16.56 -8.35
CA GLN A 166 11.35 16.90 -9.37
C GLN A 166 12.77 16.69 -8.84
N VAL A 167 13.67 16.27 -9.71
CA VAL A 167 15.10 16.47 -9.48
C VAL A 167 15.56 17.61 -10.37
N VAL A 168 16.20 18.60 -9.77
CA VAL A 168 16.64 19.83 -10.46
C VAL A 168 18.12 20.05 -10.26
N ASP A 169 18.76 20.75 -11.21
CA ASP A 169 20.15 21.19 -11.05
C ASP A 169 20.27 22.43 -10.15
N SER A 170 21.49 22.96 -9.99
CA SER A 170 21.78 24.15 -9.19
C SER A 170 21.13 25.44 -9.72
N GLU A 171 20.78 25.48 -11.00
CA GLU A 171 20.08 26.61 -11.64
C GLU A 171 18.55 26.46 -11.55
N GLY A 172 18.06 25.29 -11.12
CA GLY A 172 16.66 24.94 -11.02
C GLY A 172 16.08 24.37 -12.31
N ASN A 173 16.89 23.96 -13.28
CA ASN A 173 16.42 23.26 -14.46
C ASN A 173 15.98 21.85 -14.08
N VAL A 174 14.81 21.43 -14.57
CA VAL A 174 14.26 20.09 -14.29
C VAL A 174 15.04 19.03 -15.06
N LEU A 175 15.64 18.09 -14.31
CA LEU A 175 16.35 16.93 -14.84
C LEU A 175 15.41 15.74 -15.02
N THR A 176 14.48 15.57 -14.08
CA THR A 176 13.36 14.62 -14.16
C THR A 176 12.19 15.13 -13.33
N GLU A 177 10.98 14.70 -13.68
CA GLU A 177 9.78 14.97 -12.90
C GLU A 177 8.88 13.74 -12.84
N ASN A 178 8.15 13.61 -11.74
CA ASN A 178 7.05 12.68 -11.59
C ASN A 178 5.88 13.40 -10.90
N ASN A 179 4.70 13.26 -11.49
CA ASN A 179 3.47 13.90 -11.01
C ASN A 179 2.59 12.94 -10.19
N ILE A 180 2.96 11.67 -10.13
CA ILE A 180 2.23 10.60 -9.43
C ILE A 180 3.24 9.94 -8.50
N GLY A 181 3.02 9.99 -7.17
CA GLY A 181 4.00 9.54 -6.18
C GLY A 181 4.49 8.09 -6.42
N ASN A 182 3.72 7.09 -5.96
CA ASN A 182 3.94 5.71 -6.41
C ASN A 182 3.24 5.46 -7.76
N LEU A 183 3.73 4.44 -8.46
CA LEU A 183 3.02 3.81 -9.56
C LEU A 183 1.57 3.50 -9.11
N ASN A 184 0.59 3.79 -9.97
CA ASN A 184 -0.82 3.54 -9.66
C ASN A 184 -1.05 2.03 -9.50
N CYS A 185 -0.97 1.53 -8.26
CA CYS A 185 -1.26 0.14 -7.98
C CYS A 185 -2.74 0.04 -7.57
N TYR A 186 -3.59 -0.22 -8.56
CA TYR A 186 -4.88 -0.81 -8.25
C TYR A 186 -4.61 -2.14 -7.55
N CYS A 187 -4.92 -2.21 -6.26
CA CYS A 187 -4.93 -3.50 -5.60
C CYS A 187 -6.10 -4.27 -6.20
N ILE A 188 -5.77 -5.20 -7.06
CA ILE A 188 -6.69 -6.24 -7.48
C ILE A 188 -6.64 -7.23 -6.32
N PRO A 189 -7.72 -7.42 -5.55
CA PRO A 189 -7.68 -8.43 -4.49
C PRO A 189 -7.33 -9.80 -5.12
N GLY A 190 -6.28 -10.43 -4.58
CA GLY A 190 -5.61 -11.61 -5.16
C GLY A 190 -4.29 -11.37 -5.93
N PHE A 191 -3.96 -10.12 -6.27
CA PHE A 191 -2.69 -9.69 -6.90
C PHE A 191 -2.14 -8.45 -6.18
N GLU A 192 -1.81 -8.63 -4.91
CA GLU A 192 -1.57 -7.55 -3.97
C GLU A 192 -0.08 -7.30 -3.73
N ALA A 193 0.25 -6.04 -3.49
CA ALA A 193 1.58 -5.63 -3.05
C ALA A 193 1.72 -5.85 -1.54
N VAL A 194 2.75 -6.58 -1.14
CA VAL A 194 3.21 -6.69 0.24
C VAL A 194 4.60 -6.09 0.31
N ASN A 195 4.87 -5.27 1.32
CA ASN A 195 6.15 -4.56 1.46
C ASN A 195 6.46 -3.64 0.25
N GLY A 196 5.44 -2.96 -0.28
CA GLY A 196 5.61 -2.08 -1.47
C GLY A 196 5.92 -2.81 -2.79
N ALA A 197 6.22 -4.11 -2.78
CA ALA A 197 6.49 -4.90 -3.97
C ALA A 197 5.19 -5.32 -4.66
N TYR A 198 4.79 -4.56 -5.69
CA TYR A 198 3.66 -4.92 -6.54
C TYR A 198 4.08 -5.89 -7.64
N PHE A 199 3.33 -6.98 -7.78
CA PHE A 199 3.50 -7.94 -8.87
C PHE A 199 2.33 -7.76 -9.85
N PRO A 200 2.53 -7.06 -10.99
CA PRO A 200 1.46 -6.87 -11.95
C PRO A 200 0.95 -8.23 -12.46
N PRO A 201 -0.37 -8.37 -12.70
CA PRO A 201 -0.90 -9.59 -13.31
C PRO A 201 -0.27 -9.81 -14.68
N SER A 202 -0.02 -11.07 -15.02
CA SER A 202 0.39 -11.46 -16.36
C SER A 202 -0.67 -11.08 -17.41
N ALA A 203 -0.27 -11.02 -18.68
CA ALA A 203 -1.21 -10.72 -19.77
C ALA A 203 -2.38 -11.73 -19.82
N GLU A 204 -2.13 -13.00 -19.51
CA GLU A 204 -3.16 -14.04 -19.42
C GLU A 204 -4.11 -13.78 -18.24
N GLU A 205 -3.58 -13.39 -17.09
CA GLU A 205 -4.40 -13.05 -15.92
C GLU A 205 -5.27 -11.82 -16.18
N LEU A 206 -4.76 -10.80 -16.86
CA LEU A 206 -5.55 -9.63 -17.27
C LEU A 206 -6.75 -9.99 -18.14
N GLU A 207 -6.62 -10.97 -19.05
CA GLU A 207 -7.74 -11.44 -19.87
C GLU A 207 -8.85 -12.09 -19.03
N THR A 208 -8.55 -12.48 -17.79
CA THR A 208 -9.52 -13.01 -16.83
C THR A 208 -10.18 -11.93 -15.97
N ILE A 209 -9.65 -10.70 -15.98
CA ILE A 209 -10.13 -9.61 -15.14
C ILE A 209 -11.14 -8.75 -15.88
N ILE A 210 -12.25 -8.44 -15.21
CA ILE A 210 -13.37 -7.64 -15.72
C ILE A 210 -13.54 -6.41 -14.84
N THR A 211 -13.33 -5.23 -15.41
CA THR A 211 -13.50 -3.94 -14.71
C THR A 211 -13.88 -2.82 -15.69
N GLU A 212 -14.64 -1.83 -15.21
CA GLU A 212 -14.95 -0.61 -15.96
C GLU A 212 -13.86 0.45 -15.87
N VAL A 213 -13.17 0.49 -14.74
CA VAL A 213 -12.05 1.41 -14.54
C VAL A 213 -10.85 0.79 -15.25
N PRO A 214 -10.11 1.54 -16.10
CA PRO A 214 -8.89 1.03 -16.71
C PRO A 214 -7.94 0.50 -15.65
N ILE A 215 -7.48 -0.75 -15.82
CA ILE A 215 -6.36 -1.26 -15.03
C ILE A 215 -5.12 -0.66 -15.66
N GLU A 216 -4.56 0.34 -14.97
CA GLU A 216 -3.28 0.88 -15.38
C GLU A 216 -2.19 -0.13 -15.05
N MET A 217 -1.82 -0.89 -16.07
CA MET A 217 -0.56 -1.61 -16.04
C MET A 217 0.54 -0.61 -16.31
N VAL A 218 1.17 -0.11 -15.25
CA VAL A 218 2.40 0.64 -15.47
C VAL A 218 3.48 -0.38 -15.82
N LYS A 219 3.77 -0.49 -17.12
CA LYS A 219 5.06 -1.03 -17.53
C LYS A 219 6.07 -0.09 -16.95
N ASP A 220 6.92 -0.62 -16.09
CA ASP A 220 8.06 0.13 -15.59
C ASP A 220 9.04 0.36 -16.75
N SER A 221 8.74 1.39 -17.55
CA SER A 221 9.64 1.97 -18.54
C SER A 221 10.44 3.13 -17.93
N THR A 222 10.32 3.31 -16.62
CA THR A 222 10.98 4.37 -15.88
C THR A 222 12.47 4.15 -16.00
N SER A 223 13.17 5.13 -16.59
CA SER A 223 14.62 5.13 -16.56
C SER A 223 15.02 5.54 -15.15
N TYR A 224 15.13 4.57 -14.27
CA TYR A 224 15.68 4.81 -12.95
C TYR A 224 17.06 5.42 -13.08
N PHE A 225 17.31 6.48 -12.32
CA PHE A 225 18.56 7.19 -12.41
C PHE A 225 19.16 7.46 -11.03
N GLU A 226 20.45 7.75 -11.05
CA GLU A 226 21.20 8.24 -9.91
C GLU A 226 21.25 9.78 -10.03
N PRO A 227 20.78 10.54 -9.03
CA PRO A 227 20.83 12.00 -9.09
C PRO A 227 22.26 12.51 -9.25
N PRO A 228 22.52 13.41 -10.23
CA PRO A 228 23.83 14.01 -10.44
C PRO A 228 24.34 14.75 -9.20
N GLU A 229 25.67 14.84 -9.06
CA GLU A 229 26.26 15.65 -8.01
C GLU A 229 25.83 17.13 -8.17
N GLY A 230 25.50 17.79 -7.05
CA GLY A 230 25.01 19.17 -7.04
C GLY A 230 23.53 19.35 -7.41
N SER A 231 22.78 18.26 -7.64
CA SER A 231 21.33 18.33 -7.86
C SER A 231 20.54 18.42 -6.55
N PHE A 232 19.25 18.75 -6.66
CA PHE A 232 18.32 18.89 -5.54
C PHE A 232 17.04 18.11 -5.79
N PHE A 233 16.54 17.44 -4.74
CA PHE A 233 15.15 17.00 -4.70
C PHE A 233 14.28 18.23 -4.48
N GLN A 234 13.32 18.44 -5.37
CA GLN A 234 12.37 19.54 -5.32
C GLN A 234 10.95 18.99 -5.26
N LEU A 235 10.18 19.49 -4.31
CA LEU A 235 8.74 19.30 -4.25
C LEU A 235 8.02 20.61 -4.53
N VAL A 236 7.08 20.57 -5.47
CA VAL A 236 6.26 21.71 -5.89
C VAL A 236 4.79 21.36 -5.65
N SER A 237 4.08 22.17 -4.88
CA SER A 237 2.62 22.03 -4.78
C SER A 237 2.00 22.33 -6.15
N ALA A 238 1.09 21.47 -6.62
CA ALA A 238 0.34 21.74 -7.85
C ALA A 238 -0.77 22.81 -7.66
N TYR A 239 -0.93 23.31 -6.42
CA TYR A 239 -1.98 24.25 -6.04
C TYR A 239 -1.39 25.40 -5.22
N ASP A 240 -2.01 26.57 -5.32
CA ASP A 240 -1.78 27.66 -4.38
C ASP A 240 -2.23 27.22 -2.98
N LEU A 241 -1.40 27.53 -1.98
CA LEU A 241 -1.65 27.21 -0.58
C LEU A 241 -1.71 28.50 0.23
N GLU A 242 -2.62 28.56 1.19
CA GLU A 242 -2.68 29.63 2.18
C GLU A 242 -1.66 29.41 3.31
N GLU A 243 -1.29 30.48 4.00
CA GLU A 243 -0.42 30.39 5.17
C GLU A 243 -1.06 29.50 6.24
N GLY A 244 -0.33 28.48 6.68
CA GLY A 244 -0.82 27.50 7.66
C GLY A 244 -1.46 26.25 7.04
N GLU A 245 -1.67 26.21 5.71
CA GLU A 245 -2.10 24.98 5.05
C GLU A 245 -0.97 23.94 4.96
N GLN A 246 -1.37 22.67 5.05
CA GLN A 246 -0.47 21.55 4.84
C GLN A 246 -0.13 21.40 3.35
N ILE A 247 1.14 21.14 3.04
CA ILE A 247 1.57 20.82 1.67
C ILE A 247 0.99 19.45 1.29
N PRO A 248 0.17 19.36 0.22
CA PRO A 248 -0.47 18.11 -0.16
C PRO A 248 0.51 17.19 -0.86
N PHE A 249 0.39 15.88 -0.63
CA PHE A 249 1.21 14.88 -1.29
C PHE A 249 0.43 13.60 -1.49
N ASN A 250 0.51 13.03 -2.70
CA ASN A 250 -0.24 11.82 -3.03
C ASN A 250 0.74 10.64 -3.09
N TYR A 251 0.48 9.61 -2.28
CA TYR A 251 1.29 8.39 -2.20
C TYR A 251 0.97 7.42 -3.33
N GLY A 252 0.06 7.77 -4.25
CA GLY A 252 -0.40 6.96 -5.37
C GLY A 252 -1.89 6.61 -5.28
N HIS A 253 -2.45 6.12 -6.37
CA HIS A 253 -3.85 5.67 -6.46
C HIS A 253 -4.01 4.26 -5.87
N MET A 254 -4.02 4.16 -4.55
CA MET A 254 -4.00 2.89 -3.81
C MET A 254 -5.33 2.59 -3.10
N THR A 255 -5.62 1.31 -2.87
CA THR A 255 -6.79 0.91 -2.05
C THR A 255 -6.56 1.17 -0.57
N ASN A 256 -7.63 1.19 0.22
CA ASN A 256 -7.51 1.29 1.67
C ASN A 256 -6.80 0.08 2.27
N ARG A 257 -6.94 -1.12 1.69
CA ARG A 257 -6.16 -2.30 2.13
C ARG A 257 -4.66 -2.04 2.04
N TYR A 258 -4.19 -1.45 0.94
CA TYR A 258 -2.77 -1.14 0.75
C TYR A 258 -2.26 -0.10 1.73
N HIS A 259 -2.97 1.02 1.89
CA HIS A 259 -2.61 2.04 2.87
C HIS A 259 -2.56 1.47 4.28
N PHE A 260 -3.52 0.61 4.61
CA PHE A 260 -3.63 0.05 5.95
C PHE A 260 -2.47 -0.90 6.26
N ILE A 261 -2.14 -1.80 5.33
CA ILE A 261 -1.07 -2.79 5.49
C ILE A 261 0.32 -2.14 5.45
N ASN A 262 0.56 -1.24 4.48
CA ASN A 262 1.90 -0.73 4.21
C ASN A 262 2.21 0.60 4.93
N TYR A 263 1.21 1.35 5.40
CA TYR A 263 1.40 2.64 6.06
C TYR A 263 0.63 2.80 7.38
N GLY A 264 -0.21 1.84 7.77
CA GLY A 264 -0.92 1.88 9.05
C GLY A 264 -2.04 2.92 9.11
N PHE A 265 -2.59 3.34 7.96
CA PHE A 265 -3.74 4.25 7.90
C PHE A 265 -4.70 3.85 6.77
N PHE A 266 -5.90 4.43 6.73
CA PHE A 266 -6.79 4.33 5.58
C PHE A 266 -7.39 5.71 5.28
N LEU A 267 -7.95 5.85 4.09
CA LEU A 267 -8.62 7.07 3.63
C LEU A 267 -10.13 6.90 3.74
N ARG A 268 -10.78 7.86 4.40
CA ARG A 268 -12.24 7.99 4.33
C ARG A 268 -12.63 8.38 2.92
N ASN A 269 -13.66 7.74 2.38
CA ASN A 269 -14.12 8.00 1.02
C ASN A 269 -13.04 7.86 -0.08
N ASN A 270 -12.14 6.90 0.03
CA ASN A 270 -11.13 6.64 -1.00
C ASN A 270 -11.77 6.29 -2.36
N ASP A 271 -11.49 7.09 -3.38
CA ASP A 271 -12.03 6.93 -4.74
C ASP A 271 -11.38 5.78 -5.52
N TYR A 272 -10.23 5.30 -5.04
CA TYR A 272 -9.47 4.21 -5.64
C TYR A 272 -9.75 2.86 -4.96
N ASP A 273 -10.58 2.85 -3.92
CA ASP A 273 -10.92 1.63 -3.21
C ASP A 273 -11.77 0.69 -4.08
N CYS A 274 -11.59 -0.61 -3.86
CA CYS A 274 -12.29 -1.64 -4.61
C CYS A 274 -12.34 -2.97 -3.85
N PHE A 275 -13.21 -3.85 -4.31
CA PHE A 275 -13.20 -5.26 -3.94
C PHE A 275 -13.38 -6.14 -5.19
N SER A 276 -13.07 -7.42 -5.07
CA SER A 276 -13.21 -8.37 -6.17
C SER A 276 -14.26 -9.42 -5.89
N ILE A 277 -14.94 -9.85 -6.94
CA ILE A 277 -15.79 -11.04 -6.93
C ILE A 277 -15.22 -12.04 -7.93
N LYS A 278 -15.00 -13.28 -7.51
CA LYS A 278 -14.64 -14.36 -8.41
C LYS A 278 -15.91 -15.03 -8.95
N LEU A 279 -16.11 -15.00 -10.27
CA LEU A 279 -17.25 -15.61 -10.94
C LEU A 279 -16.81 -16.62 -12.00
N LYS A 280 -17.67 -17.61 -12.26
CA LYS A 280 -17.50 -18.54 -13.38
C LYS A 280 -18.41 -18.12 -14.53
N VAL A 281 -17.81 -17.60 -15.61
CA VAL A 281 -18.50 -17.10 -16.82
C VAL A 281 -18.07 -17.96 -18.01
N SER A 282 -19.03 -18.58 -18.68
CA SER A 282 -18.85 -19.48 -19.82
C SER A 282 -17.81 -20.56 -19.56
N GLU A 283 -17.98 -21.25 -18.43
CA GLU A 283 -17.07 -22.27 -17.88
C GLU A 283 -15.67 -21.78 -17.48
N LYS A 284 -15.37 -20.49 -17.60
CA LYS A 284 -14.08 -19.90 -17.23
C LYS A 284 -14.19 -19.07 -15.96
N GLU A 285 -13.22 -19.21 -15.07
CA GLU A 285 -13.11 -18.32 -13.92
C GLU A 285 -12.69 -16.91 -14.38
N ARG A 286 -13.35 -15.91 -13.81
CA ARG A 286 -13.14 -14.49 -14.06
C ARG A 286 -13.12 -13.74 -12.74
N PHE A 287 -12.24 -12.74 -12.64
CA PHE A 287 -12.17 -11.84 -11.50
C PHE A 287 -12.85 -10.53 -11.88
N ILE A 288 -13.87 -10.14 -11.14
CA ILE A 288 -14.58 -8.89 -11.36
C ILE A 288 -14.14 -7.89 -10.31
N ILE A 289 -13.54 -6.78 -10.72
CA ILE A 289 -13.15 -5.71 -9.81
C ILE A 289 -14.23 -4.63 -9.79
N LEU A 290 -14.78 -4.39 -8.61
CA LEU A 290 -15.77 -3.36 -8.35
C LEU A 290 -15.10 -2.21 -7.60
N HIS A 291 -14.65 -1.22 -8.36
CA HIS A 291 -14.20 0.07 -7.83
C HIS A 291 -15.39 0.89 -7.35
N LYS A 292 -15.16 1.73 -6.35
CA LYS A 292 -16.15 2.70 -5.85
C LYS A 292 -16.78 3.55 -6.96
N ASN A 293 -16.01 3.85 -8.01
CA ASN A 293 -16.43 4.66 -9.17
C ASN A 293 -16.92 3.84 -10.37
N ASN A 294 -17.14 2.53 -10.21
CA ASN A 294 -17.54 1.64 -11.29
C ASN A 294 -19.02 1.85 -11.67
N LYS A 295 -19.33 1.91 -12.98
CA LYS A 295 -20.71 2.07 -13.49
C LYS A 295 -21.54 0.77 -13.42
N ASN A 296 -20.89 -0.35 -13.08
CA ASN A 296 -21.45 -1.69 -12.99
C ASN A 296 -21.88 -2.32 -14.34
N ASP A 297 -21.67 -1.69 -15.51
CA ASP A 297 -22.20 -2.21 -16.79
C ASP A 297 -21.56 -3.56 -17.19
N LYS A 298 -20.23 -3.68 -17.18
CA LYS A 298 -19.47 -4.92 -17.44
C LYS A 298 -19.72 -5.99 -16.39
N PHE A 299 -19.89 -5.59 -15.13
CA PHE A 299 -20.27 -6.52 -14.07
C PHE A 299 -21.65 -7.11 -14.34
N LEU A 300 -22.64 -6.27 -14.65
CA LEU A 300 -24.00 -6.71 -14.98
C LEU A 300 -24.04 -7.54 -16.27
N ALA A 301 -23.23 -7.20 -17.28
CA ALA A 301 -23.08 -8.03 -18.48
C ALA A 301 -22.54 -9.43 -18.15
N SER A 302 -21.57 -9.51 -17.24
CA SER A 302 -21.03 -10.80 -16.76
C SER A 302 -22.08 -11.58 -15.97
N CYS A 303 -22.83 -10.92 -15.09
CA CYS A 303 -23.96 -11.50 -14.38
C CYS A 303 -25.01 -12.08 -15.33
N LYS A 304 -25.39 -11.34 -16.37
CA LYS A 304 -26.28 -11.84 -17.43
C LYS A 304 -25.70 -13.05 -18.14
N GLN A 305 -24.41 -13.07 -18.43
CA GLN A 305 -23.78 -14.23 -19.08
C GLN A 305 -23.85 -15.47 -18.19
N VAL A 306 -23.62 -15.34 -16.88
CA VAL A 306 -23.77 -16.46 -15.92
C VAL A 306 -25.21 -17.00 -15.95
N LEU A 307 -26.21 -16.11 -15.95
CA LEU A 307 -27.62 -16.52 -16.03
C LEU A 307 -27.92 -17.24 -17.36
N ASN A 308 -27.38 -16.74 -18.47
CA ASN A 308 -27.51 -17.38 -19.78
C ASN A 308 -26.87 -18.78 -19.80
N ASP A 309 -25.67 -18.92 -19.22
CA ASP A 309 -24.96 -20.20 -19.12
C ASP A 309 -25.75 -21.21 -18.26
N ALA A 310 -26.52 -20.72 -17.27
CA ALA A 310 -27.46 -21.52 -16.49
C ALA A 310 -28.79 -21.84 -17.22
N GLY A 311 -28.96 -21.39 -18.48
CA GLY A 311 -30.10 -21.71 -19.34
C GLY A 311 -31.18 -20.63 -19.43
N LEU A 312 -30.99 -19.45 -18.82
CA LEU A 312 -31.94 -18.34 -18.93
C LEU A 312 -31.68 -17.54 -20.21
N THR A 313 -32.47 -17.77 -21.26
CA THR A 313 -32.28 -17.11 -22.57
C THR A 313 -32.73 -15.65 -22.62
N THR A 314 -33.60 -15.23 -21.70
CA THR A 314 -34.09 -13.85 -21.59
C THR A 314 -34.02 -13.38 -20.14
N CYS A 315 -33.29 -12.30 -19.90
CA CYS A 315 -33.13 -11.71 -18.58
C CYS A 315 -33.66 -10.27 -18.55
N THR A 316 -34.45 -9.92 -17.53
CA THR A 316 -34.84 -8.52 -17.26
C THR A 316 -33.73 -7.80 -16.51
N TYR A 317 -33.71 -6.46 -16.57
CA TYR A 317 -32.81 -5.66 -15.74
C TYR A 317 -32.96 -5.97 -14.25
N ALA A 318 -34.20 -6.15 -13.79
CA ALA A 318 -34.46 -6.48 -12.39
C ALA A 318 -33.80 -7.80 -11.96
N LEU A 319 -33.88 -8.84 -12.80
CA LEU A 319 -33.26 -10.13 -12.51
C LEU A 319 -31.73 -10.05 -12.47
N VAL A 320 -31.11 -9.41 -13.46
CA VAL A 320 -29.65 -9.28 -13.53
C VAL A 320 -29.12 -8.46 -12.36
N CYS A 321 -29.75 -7.34 -12.03
CA CYS A 321 -29.37 -6.52 -10.89
C CYS A 321 -29.57 -7.25 -9.56
N GLN A 322 -30.66 -8.00 -9.39
CA GLN A 322 -30.88 -8.77 -8.16
C GLN A 322 -29.81 -9.86 -7.99
N PHE A 323 -29.50 -10.59 -9.05
CA PHE A 323 -28.41 -11.57 -9.03
C PHE A 323 -27.06 -10.91 -8.68
N ALA A 324 -26.76 -9.74 -9.24
CA ALA A 324 -25.57 -8.97 -8.92
C ALA A 324 -25.53 -8.53 -7.44
N ILE A 325 -26.65 -8.08 -6.88
CA ILE A 325 -26.77 -7.75 -5.45
C ILE A 325 -26.48 -8.98 -4.58
N ASP A 326 -27.06 -10.13 -4.94
CA ASP A 326 -26.87 -11.37 -4.18
C ASP A 326 -25.40 -11.81 -4.20
N LEU A 327 -24.71 -11.66 -5.34
CA LEU A 327 -23.28 -11.91 -5.45
C LEU A 327 -22.43 -10.97 -4.59
N ILE A 328 -22.74 -9.66 -4.57
CA ILE A 328 -22.03 -8.70 -3.71
C ILE A 328 -22.22 -9.07 -2.23
N LYS A 329 -23.44 -9.39 -1.82
CA LYS A 329 -23.74 -9.81 -0.44
C LYS A 329 -23.04 -11.11 -0.07
N GLN A 330 -23.02 -12.08 -0.97
CA GLN A 330 -22.29 -13.33 -0.77
C GLN A 330 -20.79 -13.08 -0.63
N GLN A 331 -20.21 -12.22 -1.48
CA GLN A 331 -18.80 -11.86 -1.39
C GLN A 331 -18.49 -11.18 -0.04
N TYR A 332 -19.35 -10.28 0.44
CA TYR A 332 -19.19 -9.67 1.76
C TYR A 332 -19.18 -10.71 2.89
N ILE A 333 -20.05 -11.73 2.84
CA ILE A 333 -20.04 -12.84 3.81
C ILE A 333 -18.72 -13.61 3.75
N LEU A 334 -18.20 -13.86 2.54
CA LEU A 334 -16.91 -14.53 2.37
C LEU A 334 -15.75 -13.69 2.93
N ASP A 335 -15.80 -12.36 2.80
CA ASP A 335 -14.72 -11.48 3.22
C ASP A 335 -14.78 -11.13 4.71
N PHE A 336 -15.97 -11.04 5.32
CA PHE A 336 -16.16 -10.53 6.68
C PHE A 336 -16.84 -11.52 7.65
N GLY A 337 -17.32 -12.66 7.16
CA GLY A 337 -18.00 -13.67 7.98
C GLY A 337 -19.38 -13.27 8.51
N SER A 338 -19.93 -12.14 8.08
CA SER A 338 -21.25 -11.62 8.51
C SER A 338 -22.08 -11.11 7.33
N SER A 339 -23.39 -10.94 7.53
CA SER A 339 -24.25 -10.42 6.46
C SER A 339 -24.05 -8.91 6.27
N LEU A 340 -24.11 -8.48 5.01
CA LEU A 340 -24.18 -7.06 4.67
C LEU A 340 -25.52 -6.44 5.09
N ASP A 341 -26.56 -7.24 5.32
CA ASP A 341 -27.86 -6.75 5.78
C ASP A 341 -27.95 -6.62 7.31
N ASP A 342 -27.02 -7.23 8.05
CA ASP A 342 -27.00 -7.13 9.52
C ASP A 342 -26.62 -5.71 9.94
N ALA A 343 -27.22 -5.19 11.01
CA ALA A 343 -26.80 -3.89 11.54
C ALA A 343 -25.33 -3.97 11.99
N GLU A 344 -24.52 -2.99 11.59
CA GLU A 344 -23.16 -2.89 12.09
C GLU A 344 -23.20 -2.57 13.59
N GLU A 345 -22.50 -3.39 14.36
CA GLU A 345 -22.36 -3.20 15.80
C GLU A 345 -21.76 -1.81 16.05
N ARG A 346 -22.49 -0.97 16.78
CA ARG A 346 -21.99 0.32 17.22
C ARG A 346 -21.14 0.11 18.46
N ILE A 347 -19.87 0.45 18.36
CA ILE A 347 -18.93 0.37 19.46
C ILE A 347 -18.63 1.80 19.93
N GLU A 348 -18.98 2.10 21.18
CA GLU A 348 -18.79 3.43 21.76
C GLU A 348 -17.42 3.59 22.42
N GLU A 349 -16.85 2.49 22.92
CA GLU A 349 -15.56 2.47 23.60
C GLU A 349 -14.65 1.38 23.01
N PHE A 350 -13.40 1.74 22.75
CA PHE A 350 -12.37 0.84 22.25
C PHE A 350 -11.28 0.67 23.30
N GLU A 351 -10.82 -0.57 23.49
CA GLU A 351 -9.72 -0.87 24.42
C GLU A 351 -8.43 -0.14 24.06
N ASN A 352 -8.17 0.06 22.76
CA ASN A 352 -7.01 0.78 22.26
C ASN A 352 -7.26 1.40 20.88
N ASN A 353 -6.32 2.23 20.42
CA ASN A 353 -6.39 2.91 19.13
C ASN A 353 -6.35 1.96 17.93
N ARG A 354 -5.69 0.79 18.04
CA ARG A 354 -5.59 -0.19 16.95
C ARG A 354 -6.92 -0.87 16.68
N LYS A 355 -7.64 -1.28 17.73
CA LYS A 355 -9.02 -1.79 17.62
C LYS A 355 -9.98 -0.73 17.08
N ARG A 356 -9.82 0.55 17.48
CA ARG A 356 -10.57 1.66 16.86
C ARG A 356 -10.26 1.77 15.36
N LEU A 357 -8.98 1.77 14.98
CA LEU A 357 -8.57 1.90 13.58
C LEU A 357 -9.07 0.73 12.73
N ALA A 358 -8.98 -0.51 13.24
CA ALA A 358 -9.54 -1.71 12.61
C ALA A 358 -11.06 -1.62 12.43
N TYR A 359 -11.78 -1.10 13.42
CA TYR A 359 -13.21 -0.83 13.32
C TYR A 359 -13.52 0.19 12.23
N GLU A 360 -12.85 1.34 12.24
CA GLU A 360 -13.12 2.38 11.24
C GLU A 360 -12.77 1.91 9.83
N PHE A 361 -11.65 1.17 9.67
CA PHE A 361 -11.25 0.56 8.41
C PHE A 361 -12.33 -0.40 7.88
N ARG A 362 -12.81 -1.35 8.69
CA ARG A 362 -13.84 -2.31 8.23
C ARG A 362 -15.17 -1.62 7.92
N THR A 363 -15.50 -0.55 8.65
CA THR A 363 -16.70 0.26 8.35
C THR A 363 -16.57 0.95 7.01
N GLU A 364 -15.42 1.53 6.67
CA GLU A 364 -15.17 2.08 5.32
C GLU A 364 -15.21 0.98 4.25
N GLN A 365 -14.61 -0.18 4.51
CA GLN A 365 -14.71 -1.33 3.59
C GLN A 365 -16.16 -1.78 3.43
N ARG A 366 -17.01 -1.72 4.45
CA ARG A 366 -18.44 -2.08 4.31
C ARG A 366 -19.22 -1.07 3.46
N GLN A 367 -18.82 0.21 3.47
CA GLN A 367 -19.50 1.26 2.71
C GLN A 367 -19.44 1.01 1.20
N ILE A 368 -18.33 0.51 0.67
CA ILE A 368 -18.21 0.25 -0.78
C ILE A 368 -19.20 -0.83 -1.25
N TYR A 369 -19.30 -1.96 -0.54
CA TYR A 369 -20.28 -3.02 -0.87
C TYR A 369 -21.71 -2.46 -0.80
N SER A 370 -22.00 -1.70 0.26
CA SER A 370 -23.31 -1.07 0.48
C SER A 370 -23.66 -0.08 -0.64
N GLN A 371 -22.70 0.72 -1.10
CA GLN A 371 -22.88 1.67 -2.19
C GLN A 371 -23.27 0.96 -3.49
N HIS A 372 -22.54 -0.09 -3.89
CA HIS A 372 -22.87 -0.86 -5.09
C HIS A 372 -24.26 -1.49 -4.99
N VAL A 373 -24.66 -2.04 -3.84
CA VAL A 373 -26.01 -2.58 -3.63
C VAL A 373 -27.07 -1.49 -3.83
N VAL A 374 -26.89 -0.31 -3.22
CA VAL A 374 -27.82 0.81 -3.35
C VAL A 374 -27.93 1.31 -4.80
N GLU A 375 -26.83 1.37 -5.54
CA GLU A 375 -26.83 1.75 -6.96
C GLU A 375 -27.59 0.74 -7.82
N LEU A 376 -27.38 -0.56 -7.60
CA LEU A 376 -28.11 -1.61 -8.29
C LEU A 376 -29.61 -1.58 -7.97
N GLN A 377 -29.99 -1.32 -6.71
CA GLN A 377 -31.40 -1.15 -6.33
C GLN A 377 -32.06 0.03 -7.05
N LYS A 378 -31.35 1.16 -7.21
CA LYS A 378 -31.84 2.29 -8.02
C LYS A 378 -32.04 1.90 -9.49
N LEU A 379 -31.14 1.07 -10.04
CA LEU A 379 -31.28 0.56 -11.40
C LEU A 379 -32.51 -0.34 -11.55
N ILE A 380 -32.81 -1.22 -10.57
CA ILE A 380 -34.03 -2.05 -10.57
C ILE A 380 -35.29 -1.18 -10.67
N VAL A 381 -35.36 -0.12 -9.85
CA VAL A 381 -36.52 0.79 -9.82
C VAL A 381 -36.65 1.55 -11.14
N SER A 382 -35.55 2.09 -11.67
CA SER A 382 -35.56 2.93 -12.88
C SER A 382 -35.79 2.16 -14.19
N LYS A 383 -35.38 0.89 -14.25
CA LYS A 383 -35.45 0.04 -15.45
C LYS A 383 -36.42 -1.14 -15.30
N ASN A 384 -37.38 -1.04 -14.39
CA ASN A 384 -38.29 -2.13 -14.06
C ASN A 384 -39.00 -2.70 -15.31
N ASN A 385 -39.03 -4.03 -15.45
CA ASN A 385 -39.58 -4.77 -16.59
C ASN A 385 -38.94 -4.53 -17.98
N THR A 386 -37.81 -3.82 -18.06
CA THR A 386 -37.05 -3.74 -19.33
C THR A 386 -36.17 -4.97 -19.49
N LEU A 387 -36.07 -5.49 -20.72
CA LEU A 387 -35.11 -6.56 -21.04
C LEU A 387 -33.69 -6.01 -20.93
N PHE A 388 -32.79 -6.77 -20.30
CA PHE A 388 -31.37 -6.44 -20.28
C PHE A 388 -30.79 -6.76 -21.65
N GLN A 389 -30.35 -5.73 -22.37
CA GLN A 389 -29.83 -5.86 -23.74
C GLN A 389 -28.45 -6.51 -23.79
#